data_AF-A0A1F4QKB7-F1
#
_entry.id   AF-A0A1F4QKB7-F1
#
_cell.length_a   1.000
_cell.length_b   1.000
_cell.length_c   1.000
_cell.angle_alpha   90.00
_cell.angle_beta   90.00
_cell.angle_gamma   90.00
#
_symmetry.space_group_name_H-M   'P 1'
#
loop_
_entity.id
_entity.type
_entity.pdbx_description
1 polymer ?
#
loop_
_entity_poly.entity_id
_entity_poly.type
_entity_poly.pdbx_seq_one_letter_code
_entity_poly.pdbx_strand_id
1 'polypeptide(L)'
;MDAPLAQRILDIIFQDPELRRLHKESLADWILDTQPRTAPLDATALLQYLAAHQPDLLNRLKINVRLKEDLARVLESTEQN
;
A
#
# COMPACT_ATOMS: atom_id res chain seq x y z
N MET A 1 6.35 17.80 -6.37
CA MET A 1 5.81 16.64 -7.08
C MET A 1 5.36 15.66 -6.02
N ASP A 2 4.07 15.37 -5.98
CA ASP A 2 3.50 14.43 -5.02
C ASP A 2 4.02 13.02 -5.34
N ALA A 3 4.70 12.37 -4.38
CA ALA A 3 5.12 10.98 -4.58
C ALA A 3 3.87 10.09 -4.77
N PRO A 4 3.91 9.08 -5.66
CA PRO A 4 2.76 8.22 -5.92
C PRO A 4 2.28 7.55 -4.63
N LEU A 5 0.96 7.38 -4.48
CA LEU A 5 0.33 6.88 -3.26
C LEU A 5 0.97 5.56 -2.79
N ALA A 6 1.23 4.63 -3.71
CA ALA A 6 1.88 3.36 -3.38
C ALA A 6 3.24 3.56 -2.71
N GLN A 7 4.05 4.51 -3.20
CA GLN A 7 5.34 4.85 -2.59
C GLN A 7 5.18 5.43 -1.18
N ARG A 8 4.14 6.25 -0.95
CA ARG A 8 3.86 6.81 0.38
C ARG A 8 3.39 5.76 1.39
N ILE A 9 2.56 4.83 0.92
CA ILE A 9 2.13 3.68 1.72
C ILE A 9 3.36 2.86 2.13
N LEU A 10 4.21 2.51 1.17
CA LEU A 10 5.44 1.78 1.45
C LEU A 10 6.33 2.58 2.41
N ASP A 11 6.54 3.88 2.19
CA ASP A 11 7.36 4.70 3.08
C ASP A 11 6.88 4.59 4.54
N ILE A 12 5.57 4.71 4.80
CA ILE A 12 5.02 4.56 6.15
C ILE A 12 5.23 3.16 6.73
N ILE A 13 5.04 2.11 5.93
CA ILE A 13 5.29 0.72 6.36
C ILE A 13 6.78 0.51 6.69
N PHE A 14 7.67 1.07 5.87
CA PHE A 14 9.12 0.88 5.99
C PHE A 14 9.77 1.83 7.01
N GLN A 15 9.10 2.93 7.38
CA GLN A 15 9.48 3.81 8.49
C GLN A 15 9.25 3.13 9.84
N ASP A 16 8.21 2.30 9.97
CA ASP A 16 7.96 1.53 11.19
C ASP A 16 8.83 0.25 11.18
N PRO A 17 9.78 0.08 12.11
CA PRO A 17 10.71 -1.04 12.08
C PRO A 17 10.03 -2.39 12.35
N GLU A 18 8.92 -2.41 13.08
CA GLU A 18 8.16 -3.63 13.39
C GLU A 18 7.35 -4.08 12.18
N LEU A 19 6.58 -3.16 11.59
CA LEU A 19 5.82 -3.42 10.36
C LEU A 19 6.74 -3.77 9.20
N ARG A 20 7.85 -3.05 9.06
CA ARG A 20 8.87 -3.38 8.07
C ARG A 20 9.35 -4.81 8.26
N ARG A 21 9.75 -5.21 9.47
CA ARG A 21 10.27 -6.57 9.67
C ARG A 21 9.21 -7.63 9.38
N LEU A 22 7.95 -7.35 9.74
CA LEU A 22 6.85 -8.29 9.58
C LEU A 22 6.37 -8.44 8.13
N HIS A 23 6.37 -7.35 7.37
CA HIS A 23 5.73 -7.30 6.04
C HIS A 23 6.71 -7.15 4.88
N LYS A 24 7.99 -6.80 5.13
CA LYS A 24 8.99 -6.57 4.07
C LYS A 24 9.12 -7.75 3.12
N GLU A 25 9.21 -8.97 3.63
CA GLU A 25 9.43 -10.14 2.77
C GLU A 25 8.23 -10.40 1.87
N SER A 26 7.02 -10.45 2.43
CA SER A 26 5.80 -10.66 1.66
C SER A 26 5.52 -9.53 0.66
N LEU A 27 5.76 -8.27 1.04
CA LEU A 27 5.61 -7.13 0.13
C LEU A 27 6.65 -7.15 -0.98
N ALA A 28 7.91 -7.44 -0.66
CA ALA A 28 8.97 -7.52 -1.68
C ALA A 28 8.69 -8.65 -2.68
N ASP A 29 8.26 -9.81 -2.20
CA ASP A 29 7.88 -10.94 -3.04
C ASP A 29 6.72 -10.59 -3.97
N TRP A 30 5.64 -10.03 -3.42
CA TRP A 30 4.48 -9.59 -4.22
C TRP A 30 4.85 -8.51 -5.24
N ILE A 31 5.67 -7.52 -4.87
CA ILE A 31 6.11 -6.47 -5.82
C ILE A 31 6.91 -7.10 -6.97
N LEU A 32 7.78 -8.08 -6.68
CA LEU A 32 8.58 -8.75 -7.71
C LEU A 32 7.75 -9.66 -8.61
N ASP A 33 6.69 -10.26 -8.07
CA ASP A 33 5.81 -11.18 -8.79
C ASP A 33 4.74 -10.46 -9.62
N THR A 34 4.09 -9.45 -9.04
CA THR A 34 2.89 -8.80 -9.62
C THR A 34 3.19 -7.47 -10.32
N GLN A 35 4.18 -6.69 -9.88
CA GLN A 35 4.39 -5.34 -10.42
C GLN A 35 5.46 -5.33 -11.53
N PRO A 36 5.18 -4.70 -12.69
CA PRO A 36 6.16 -4.57 -13.74
C PRO A 36 7.29 -3.62 -13.30
N ARG A 37 8.55 -4.09 -13.37
CA ARG A 37 9.75 -3.35 -12.94
C ARG A 37 9.98 -2.01 -13.66
N THR A 38 9.30 -1.81 -14.78
CA THR A 38 9.41 -0.60 -15.63
C THR A 38 8.28 0.39 -15.40
N ALA A 39 7.30 0.08 -14.56
CA ALA A 39 6.16 0.94 -14.27
C ALA A 39 6.17 1.43 -12.82
N PRO A 40 5.56 2.58 -12.52
CA PRO A 40 5.32 2.99 -11.15
C PRO A 40 4.41 1.96 -10.45
N LEU A 41 4.64 1.76 -9.15
CA LEU A 41 3.83 0.89 -8.32
C LEU A 41 2.36 1.31 -8.36
N ASP A 42 1.50 0.36 -8.68
CA ASP A 42 0.06 0.58 -8.73
C ASP A 42 -0.54 0.56 -7.32
N ALA A 43 -1.11 1.70 -6.92
CA ALA A 43 -1.68 1.86 -5.59
C ALA A 43 -2.95 1.02 -5.39
N THR A 44 -3.75 0.83 -6.43
CA THR A 44 -4.95 -0.02 -6.37
C THR A 44 -4.56 -1.48 -6.14
N ALA A 45 -3.61 -1.99 -6.93
CA ALA A 45 -3.13 -3.36 -6.77
C ALA A 45 -2.51 -3.59 -5.38
N LEU A 46 -1.74 -2.63 -4.87
CA LEU A 46 -1.18 -2.69 -3.52
C LEU A 46 -2.28 -2.74 -2.46
N LEU A 47 -3.32 -1.91 -2.58
CA LEU A 47 -4.43 -1.91 -1.61
C LEU A 47 -5.25 -3.20 -1.66
N GLN A 48 -5.47 -3.77 -2.84
CA GLN A 48 -6.14 -5.06 -2.98
C GLN A 48 -5.31 -6.19 -2.35
N TYR A 49 -3.99 -6.20 -2.57
CA TYR A 49 -3.10 -7.15 -1.93
C TYR A 49 -3.13 -7.02 -0.39
N LEU A 50 -3.05 -5.79 0.11
CA LEU A 50 -3.15 -5.51 1.54
C LEU A 50 -4.52 -5.93 2.11
N ALA A 51 -5.61 -5.69 1.40
CA ALA A 51 -6.94 -6.12 1.83
C ALA A 51 -7.06 -7.65 1.92
N ALA A 52 -6.47 -8.37 0.96
CA ALA A 52 -6.55 -9.83 0.87
C ALA A 52 -5.60 -10.55 1.85
N HIS A 53 -4.38 -10.05 2.00
CA HIS A 53 -3.32 -10.74 2.75
C HIS A 53 -3.00 -10.09 4.10
N GLN A 54 -3.21 -8.78 4.25
CA GLN A 54 -2.77 -8.00 5.42
C GLN A 54 -3.82 -6.96 5.87
N PRO A 55 -5.06 -7.36 6.18
CA PRO A 55 -6.14 -6.43 6.51
C PRO A 55 -5.86 -5.59 7.77
N ASP A 56 -5.07 -6.10 8.72
CA ASP A 56 -4.62 -5.33 9.89
C ASP A 56 -3.75 -4.13 9.50
N LEU A 57 -2.79 -4.37 8.59
CA LEU A 57 -1.93 -3.32 8.06
C LEU A 57 -2.74 -2.28 7.29
N LEU A 58 -3.70 -2.73 6.47
CA LEU A 58 -4.61 -1.84 5.77
C LEU A 58 -5.42 -0.98 6.75
N ASN A 59 -5.94 -1.56 7.83
CA ASN A 59 -6.67 -0.80 8.86
C ASN A 59 -5.79 0.25 9.53
N ARG A 60 -4.53 -0.08 9.85
CA ARG A 60 -3.55 0.90 10.38
C ARG A 60 -3.28 2.04 9.41
N LEU A 61 -3.19 1.75 8.11
CA LEU A 61 -3.00 2.78 7.09
C LEU A 61 -4.23 3.68 6.96
N LYS A 62 -5.45 3.12 7.03
CA LYS A 62 -6.72 3.87 6.96
C LYS A 62 -6.90 4.85 8.12
N ILE A 63 -6.39 4.55 9.31
CA ILE A 63 -6.43 5.48 10.45
C ILE A 63 -5.30 6.51 10.42
N ASN A 64 -4.32 6.36 9.52
CA ASN A 64 -3.17 7.26 9.45
C ASN A 64 -3.58 8.59 8.79
N VAL A 65 -3.56 9.68 9.56
CA VAL A 65 -4.06 11.01 9.11
C VAL A 65 -3.41 11.49 7.82
N ARG A 66 -2.15 11.09 7.54
CA ARG A 66 -1.42 11.49 6.34
C ARG A 66 -1.87 10.78 5.07
N LEU A 67 -2.45 9.58 5.20
CA LEU A 67 -2.86 8.75 4.07
C LEU A 67 -4.37 8.56 3.98
N LYS A 68 -5.12 8.77 5.07
CA LYS A 68 -6.54 8.43 5.15
C LYS A 68 -7.37 9.02 3.99
N GLU A 69 -7.08 10.25 3.57
CA GLU A 69 -7.84 10.95 2.52
C GLU A 69 -7.52 10.38 1.13
N ASP A 70 -6.24 10.13 0.86
CA ASP A 70 -5.77 9.57 -0.40
C ASP A 70 -6.22 8.10 -0.54
N LEU A 71 -6.14 7.34 0.55
CA LEU A 71 -6.62 5.97 0.65
C LEU A 71 -8.14 5.91 0.46
N ALA A 72 -8.91 6.78 1.13
CA ALA A 72 -10.35 6.82 0.95
C ALA A 72 -10.71 7.08 -0.51
N ARG A 73 -10.08 8.06 -1.15
CA ARG A 73 -10.32 8.39 -2.56
C ARG A 73 -10.05 7.20 -3.49
N VAL A 74 -8.93 6.50 -3.31
CA VAL A 74 -8.59 5.35 -4.15
C VAL A 74 -9.53 4.18 -3.87
N LEU A 75 -9.81 3.88 -2.59
CA LEU A 75 -10.74 2.81 -2.23
C LEU A 75 -12.15 3.06 -2.80
N GLU A 76 -12.69 4.27 -2.66
CA GLU A 76 -13.97 4.65 -3.27
C GLU A 76 -13.95 4.49 -4.81
N SER A 77 -12.85 4.87 -5.46
CA SER A 77 -12.70 4.70 -6.92
C SER A 77 -12.63 3.23 -7.33
N THR A 78 -12.09 2.35 -6.48
CA THR A 78 -12.00 0.91 -6.74
C THR A 78 -13.30 0.16 -6.46
N GLU A 79 -14.15 0.66 -5.56
CA GLU A 79 -15.46 0.06 -5.26
C GLU A 79 -16.54 0.46 -6.28
N GLN A 80 -16.35 1.54 -7.02
CA GLN A 80 -17.28 2.03 -8.04
C GLN A 80 -17.05 1.48 -9.46
N ASN A 81 -16.06 0.61 -9.67
CA ASN A 81 -15.69 0.09 -11.00
C ASN A 81 -15.91 -1.41 -11.18
#